data_AF-A0A7R8CDW0-F1
#
_entry.id   AF-A0A7R8CDW0-F1
#
_cell.length_a   1.000
_cell.length_b   1.000
_cell.length_c   1.000
_cell.angle_alpha   90.00
_cell.angle_beta   90.00
_cell.angle_gamma   90.00
#
_symmetry.space_group_name_H-M   'P 1'
#
loop_
_entity.id
_entity.type
_entity.pdbx_description
1 polymer ?
#
loop_
_entity_poly.entity_id
_entity_poly.type
_entity_poly.pdbx_seq_one_letter_code
_entity_poly.pdbx_strand_id
1 'polypeptide(L)'
;MFRKSPALLICLCTLLLLGSAQGFIGRVRARRMAMSMLDPCEKAIWSCCQSTNSRSFVPVRCFELNGCYGLHWMGRKACSSGLMNAIKLMLKNNYSYTNSTSTLNSNRL
;
A
#
# COMPACT_ATOMS: atom_id res chain seq x y z
N MET A 1 12.55 16.18 -50.56
CA MET A 1 11.31 16.24 -49.75
C MET A 1 11.23 14.99 -48.87
N PHE A 2 11.65 15.07 -47.61
CA PHE A 2 11.57 13.95 -46.66
C PHE A 2 10.12 13.80 -46.17
N ARG A 3 9.43 12.80 -46.70
CA ARG A 3 8.05 12.47 -46.35
C ARG A 3 8.07 11.82 -44.97
N LYS A 4 7.90 12.61 -43.90
CA LYS A 4 7.81 12.12 -42.53
C LYS A 4 6.60 11.19 -42.42
N SER A 5 6.87 9.90 -42.25
CA SER A 5 5.82 8.89 -42.17
C SER A 5 5.03 9.11 -40.86
N PRO A 6 3.70 9.33 -40.93
CA PRO A 6 2.88 9.64 -39.76
C PRO A 6 2.93 8.53 -38.70
N ALA A 7 3.19 7.29 -39.11
CA ALA A 7 3.37 6.14 -38.23
C ALA A 7 4.53 6.34 -37.22
N LEU A 8 5.60 7.02 -37.61
CA LEU A 8 6.75 7.25 -36.74
C LEU A 8 6.45 8.29 -35.64
N LEU A 9 5.66 9.31 -36.00
CA LEU A 9 5.17 10.33 -35.07
C LEU A 9 4.18 9.74 -34.06
N ILE A 10 3.27 8.88 -34.50
CA ILE A 10 2.31 8.20 -33.61
C ILE A 10 3.05 7.32 -32.60
N CYS A 11 4.05 6.54 -33.06
CA CYS A 11 4.84 5.66 -32.19
C CYS A 11 5.63 6.44 -31.12
N LEU A 12 6.32 7.52 -31.52
CA LEU A 12 7.01 8.42 -30.58
C LEU A 12 6.05 9.08 -29.57
N CYS A 13 4.86 9.45 -30.01
CA CYS A 13 3.84 10.04 -29.14
C CYS A 13 3.31 9.02 -28.11
N THR A 14 3.10 7.76 -28.53
CA THR A 14 2.71 6.70 -27.60
C THR A 14 3.79 6.38 -26.57
N LEU A 15 5.07 6.35 -26.97
CA LEU A 15 6.18 6.10 -26.04
C LEU A 15 6.34 7.22 -25.00
N LEU A 16 6.14 8.48 -25.39
CA LEU A 16 6.19 9.62 -24.48
C LEU A 16 5.02 9.64 -23.48
N LEU A 17 3.84 9.18 -23.87
CA LEU A 17 2.65 9.15 -22.98
C LEU A 17 2.68 7.97 -22.00
N LEU A 18 3.22 6.81 -22.38
CA LEU A 18 3.25 5.61 -21.52
C LEU A 18 4.36 5.63 -20.44
N GLY A 19 5.37 6.51 -20.53
CA GLY A 19 6.49 6.58 -19.57
C GLY A 19 6.10 6.90 -18.12
N SER A 20 4.90 7.44 -17.89
CA SER A 20 4.41 7.83 -16.56
C SER A 20 3.89 6.67 -15.68
N ALA A 21 3.70 5.47 -16.25
CA ALA A 21 3.08 4.35 -15.53
C ALA A 21 4.02 3.59 -14.57
N GLN A 22 5.34 3.79 -14.67
CA GLN A 22 6.34 2.96 -13.97
C GLN A 22 6.42 3.22 -12.45
N GLY A 23 6.08 4.44 -11.98
CA GLY A 23 6.23 4.82 -10.56
C GLY A 23 5.10 4.34 -9.62
N PHE A 24 3.90 4.07 -10.15
CA PHE A 24 2.73 3.74 -9.33
C PHE A 24 2.73 2.27 -8.86
N ILE A 25 3.06 1.35 -9.77
CA ILE A 25 3.05 -0.09 -9.50
C ILE A 25 4.07 -0.47 -8.43
N GLY A 26 5.26 0.16 -8.45
CA GLY A 26 6.31 -0.06 -7.45
C GLY A 26 5.86 0.30 -6.02
N ARG A 27 5.21 1.46 -5.84
CA ARG A 27 4.71 1.90 -4.52
C ARG A 27 3.61 1.00 -3.97
N VAL A 28 2.69 0.52 -4.83
CA VAL A 28 1.63 -0.42 -4.42
C VAL A 28 2.24 -1.75 -3.98
N ARG A 29 3.22 -2.27 -4.72
CA ARG A 29 3.88 -3.53 -4.39
C ARG A 29 4.67 -3.43 -3.08
N ALA A 30 5.46 -2.37 -2.89
CA ALA A 30 6.22 -2.14 -1.66
C ALA A 30 5.30 -2.00 -0.44
N ARG A 31 4.18 -1.27 -0.56
CA ARG A 31 3.16 -1.19 0.52
C ARG A 31 2.55 -2.55 0.84
N ARG A 32 2.26 -3.37 -0.18
CA ARG A 32 1.70 -4.71 0.03
C ARG A 32 2.70 -5.63 0.74
N MET A 33 3.99 -5.57 0.36
CA MET A 33 5.05 -6.30 1.06
C MET A 33 5.22 -5.81 2.50
N ALA A 34 5.20 -4.49 2.72
CA ALA A 34 5.28 -3.93 4.07
C ALA A 34 4.08 -4.37 4.93
N MET A 35 2.88 -4.43 4.37
CA MET A 35 1.68 -4.94 5.05
C MET A 35 1.71 -6.45 5.31
N SER A 36 2.38 -7.26 4.48
CA SER A 36 2.49 -8.70 4.72
C SER A 36 3.45 -9.06 5.85
N MET A 37 4.27 -8.11 6.30
CA MET A 37 5.17 -8.28 7.44
C MET A 37 4.50 -7.98 8.78
N LEU A 38 3.26 -7.49 8.78
CA LEU A 38 2.48 -7.30 10.00
C LEU A 38 1.77 -8.60 10.38
N ASP A 39 1.58 -8.79 11.68
CA ASP A 39 0.75 -9.88 12.19
C ASP A 39 -0.72 -9.71 11.71
N PRO A 40 -1.49 -10.80 11.52
CA PRO A 40 -2.90 -10.73 11.15
C PRO A 40 -3.72 -9.76 12.00
N CYS A 41 -3.48 -9.69 13.31
CA CYS A 41 -4.18 -8.76 14.21
C CYS A 41 -3.76 -7.30 14.00
N GLU A 42 -2.48 -7.02 13.81
CA GLU A 42 -2.01 -5.66 13.49
C GLU A 42 -2.56 -5.19 12.14
N LYS A 43 -2.62 -6.10 11.16
CA LYS A 43 -3.23 -5.84 9.86
C LYS A 43 -4.73 -5.58 9.98
N ALA A 44 -5.44 -6.35 10.80
CA ALA A 44 -6.85 -6.14 11.09
C ALA A 44 -7.10 -4.77 11.74
N ILE A 45 -6.28 -4.41 12.73
CA ILE A 45 -6.31 -3.08 13.37
C ILE A 45 -6.07 -1.99 12.34
N TRP A 46 -5.02 -2.10 11.54
CA TRP A 46 -4.70 -1.12 10.51
C TRP A 46 -5.83 -0.92 9.49
N SER A 47 -6.46 -2.01 9.05
CA SER A 47 -7.57 -1.98 8.09
C SER A 47 -8.85 -1.40 8.69
N CYS A 48 -9.19 -1.81 9.91
CA CYS A 48 -10.46 -1.45 10.56
C CYS A 48 -10.45 -0.07 11.22
N CYS A 49 -9.28 0.39 11.67
CA CYS A 49 -9.11 1.64 12.42
C CYS A 49 -8.59 2.81 11.55
N GLN A 50 -8.48 2.64 10.23
CA GLN A 50 -7.93 3.67 9.36
C GLN A 50 -8.84 4.91 9.31
N SER A 51 -8.24 6.08 9.59
CA SER A 51 -8.89 7.40 9.72
C SER A 51 -9.68 7.89 8.49
N THR A 52 -9.53 7.23 7.33
CA THR A 52 -10.33 7.49 6.12
C THR A 52 -11.79 7.08 6.28
N ASN A 53 -12.09 6.23 7.26
CA ASN A 53 -13.45 5.99 7.72
C ASN A 53 -13.66 6.85 8.98
N SER A 54 -14.20 8.05 8.83
CA SER A 54 -14.70 8.93 9.90
C SER A 54 -15.89 8.32 10.66
N ARG A 55 -15.96 6.99 10.77
CA ARG A 55 -16.98 6.28 11.49
C ARG A 55 -16.63 6.36 12.97
N SER A 56 -17.49 7.00 13.75
CA SER A 56 -17.42 7.00 15.22
C SER A 56 -17.48 5.60 15.85
N PHE A 57 -17.71 4.55 15.05
CA PHE A 57 -17.79 3.16 15.46
C PHE A 57 -16.99 2.23 14.52
N VAL A 58 -16.42 1.18 15.09
CA VAL A 58 -15.80 0.08 14.36
C VAL A 58 -16.90 -0.94 14.03
N PRO A 59 -17.07 -1.39 12.77
CA PRO A 59 -18.08 -2.38 12.42
C PRO A 59 -17.94 -3.67 13.25
N VAL A 60 -19.08 -4.27 13.63
CA VAL A 60 -19.22 -5.36 14.63
C VAL A 60 -18.44 -6.64 14.30
N ARG A 61 -17.87 -6.75 13.10
CA ARG A 61 -17.11 -7.92 12.65
C ARG A 61 -15.85 -7.61 11.84
N CYS A 62 -15.41 -6.34 11.84
CA CYS A 62 -14.33 -5.95 10.95
C CYS A 62 -13.04 -6.74 11.24
N PHE A 63 -12.73 -6.95 12.53
CA PHE A 63 -11.52 -7.66 12.92
C PHE A 63 -11.58 -9.15 12.58
N GLU A 64 -12.73 -9.78 12.80
CA GLU A 64 -13.00 -11.18 12.49
C GLU A 64 -12.88 -11.45 10.98
N LEU A 65 -13.42 -10.55 10.15
CA LEU A 65 -13.28 -10.63 8.70
C LEU A 65 -11.83 -10.43 8.22
N ASN A 66 -10.99 -9.78 9.02
CA ASN A 66 -9.57 -9.60 8.75
C ASN A 66 -8.68 -10.64 9.48
N GLY A 67 -9.28 -11.66 10.10
CA GLY A 67 -8.56 -12.80 10.70
C GLY A 67 -8.14 -12.61 12.17
N CYS A 68 -8.61 -11.56 12.85
CA CYS A 68 -8.34 -11.32 14.27
C CYS A 68 -9.62 -11.42 15.10
N TYR A 69 -9.87 -12.62 15.64
CA TYR A 69 -11.08 -12.91 16.40
C TYR A 69 -11.03 -12.35 17.81
N GLY A 70 -12.18 -11.87 18.30
CA GLY A 70 -12.32 -11.42 19.70
C GLY A 70 -11.84 -10.00 19.96
N LEU A 71 -11.18 -9.36 18.99
CA LEU A 71 -10.77 -7.96 19.12
C LEU A 71 -11.98 -7.01 19.07
N HIS A 72 -13.14 -7.45 18.53
CA HIS A 72 -14.37 -6.67 18.57
C HIS A 72 -14.79 -6.30 20.01
N TRP A 73 -14.53 -7.16 21.01
CA TRP A 73 -14.84 -6.90 22.41
C TRP A 73 -14.06 -5.71 23.01
N MET A 74 -12.91 -5.37 22.42
CA MET A 74 -12.12 -4.18 22.80
C MET A 74 -12.72 -2.88 22.24
N GLY A 75 -13.62 -2.97 21.26
CA GLY A 75 -14.29 -1.84 20.64
C GLY A 75 -13.31 -0.77 20.18
N ARG A 76 -13.53 0.50 20.60
CA ARG A 76 -12.67 1.63 20.25
C ARG A 76 -11.27 1.58 20.86
N LYS A 77 -11.05 0.81 21.93
CA LYS A 77 -9.71 0.70 22.55
C LYS A 77 -8.72 0.00 21.61
N ALA A 78 -9.21 -0.88 20.74
CA ALA A 78 -8.41 -1.50 19.68
C ALA A 78 -7.91 -0.49 18.63
N CYS A 79 -8.54 0.69 18.53
CA CYS A 79 -8.12 1.78 17.64
C CYS A 79 -7.45 2.92 18.40
N SER A 80 -6.86 2.66 19.57
CA SER A 80 -6.14 3.69 20.32
C SER A 80 -5.00 4.30 19.51
N SER A 81 -4.75 5.59 19.72
CA SER A 81 -3.69 6.32 19.00
C SER A 81 -2.30 5.71 19.23
N GLY A 82 -2.04 5.19 20.45
CA GLY A 82 -0.80 4.49 20.77
C GLY A 82 -0.59 3.25 19.91
N LEU A 83 -1.60 2.38 19.83
CA LEU A 83 -1.54 1.15 19.04
C LEU A 83 -1.44 1.46 17.54
N MET A 84 -2.21 2.42 17.05
CA MET A 84 -2.13 2.87 15.66
C MET A 84 -0.77 3.48 15.30
N ASN A 85 -0.14 4.20 16.22
CA ASN A 85 1.20 4.75 16.00
C ASN A 85 2.27 3.67 15.98
N ALA A 86 2.18 2.65 16.85
CA ALA A 86 3.08 1.51 16.82
C ALA A 86 3.03 0.77 15.47
N ILE A 87 1.82 0.44 15.01
CA ILE A 87 1.58 -0.21 13.71
C ILE A 87 2.11 0.65 12.56
N LYS A 88 1.89 1.97 12.62
CA LYS A 88 2.40 2.93 11.62
C LYS A 88 3.93 2.96 11.56
N LEU A 89 4.60 2.87 12.70
CA LEU A 89 6.07 2.78 12.76
C LEU A 89 6.57 1.49 12.13
N MET A 90 5.92 0.35 12.41
CA MET A 90 6.28 -0.92 11.78
C MET A 90 6.09 -0.87 10.27
N LEU A 91 4.97 -0.33 9.78
CA LEU A 91 4.76 -0.11 8.35
C LEU A 91 5.81 0.77 7.71
N LYS A 92 6.22 1.86 8.37
CA LYS A 92 7.27 2.76 7.86
C LYS A 92 8.63 2.05 7.77
N ASN A 93 8.99 1.27 8.79
CA ASN A 93 10.24 0.51 8.82
C ASN A 93 10.26 -0.57 7.74
N ASN A 94 9.18 -1.35 7.63
CA ASN A 94 9.03 -2.40 6.61
C ASN A 94 8.97 -1.81 5.19
N TYR A 95 8.33 -0.64 5.02
CA TYR A 95 8.32 0.07 3.74
C TYR A 95 9.72 0.57 3.34
N SER A 96 10.50 1.09 4.30
CA SER A 96 11.90 1.49 4.05
C SER A 96 12.78 0.30 3.64
N TYR A 97 12.62 -0.83 4.34
CA TYR A 97 13.28 -2.08 3.99
C TYR A 97 12.90 -2.54 2.58
N THR A 98 11.60 -2.69 2.30
CA THR A 98 11.11 -3.18 1.00
C THR A 98 11.43 -2.25 -0.17
N ASN A 99 11.39 -0.93 0.00
CA ASN A 99 11.81 0.01 -1.05
C ASN A 99 13.30 -0.11 -1.36
N SER A 100 14.14 -0.33 -0.35
CA SER A 100 15.58 -0.53 -0.53
C SER A 100 15.87 -1.85 -1.25
N THR A 101 15.10 -2.91 -0.99
CA THR A 101 15.20 -4.19 -1.71
C THR A 101 14.60 -4.11 -3.13
N SER A 102 13.59 -3.27 -3.33
CA SER A 102 12.92 -3.07 -4.62
C SER A 102 13.82 -2.31 -5.60
N THR A 103 14.57 -1.30 -5.14
CA THR A 103 15.56 -0.59 -5.96
C THR A 103 16.74 -1.49 -6.32
N LEU A 104 17.17 -2.39 -5.42
CA LEU A 104 18.20 -3.38 -5.73
C LEU A 104 17.74 -4.41 -6.78
N ASN A 105 16.48 -4.86 -6.75
CA ASN A 105 15.95 -5.78 -7.75
C ASN A 105 15.59 -5.11 -9.09
N SER A 106 15.28 -3.81 -9.11
CA SER A 106 14.99 -3.07 -10.34
C SER A 106 16.25 -2.73 -11.16
N ASN A 107 17.45 -2.91 -10.58
CA ASN A 107 18.76 -2.74 -11.23
C ASN A 107 19.39 -4.07 -11.68
N ARG A 108 18.63 -5.18 -11.64
CA ARG A 108 19.09 -6.53 -12.02
C ARG A 108 18.29 -7.08 -13.21
N LEU A 109 18.01 -6.22 -14.20
CA LEU A 109 17.50 -6.56 -15.53
C LEU A 109 18.25 -5.74 -16.57
#